data_AF-A0A537P5N2-F1
#
_entry.id   AF-A0A537P5N2-F1
#
_cell.length_a   1.000
_cell.length_b   1.000
_cell.length_c   1.000
_cell.angle_alpha   90.00
_cell.angle_beta   90.00
_cell.angle_gamma   90.00
#
_symmetry.space_group_name_H-M   'P 1'
#
loop_
_entity.id
_entity.type
_entity.pdbx_description
1 polymer ?
#
loop_
_entity_poly.entity_id
_entity_poly.type
_entity_poly.pdbx_seq_one_letter_code
_entity_poly.pdbx_strand_id
1 'polypeptide(L)' 'MLLEVLRSLELISQSEKATALEPGAEDIQLGELGIDSMAVVDLCVAVEDRIGRELRVEEIIDNPTVNLLAAHLATSSA' A
#
# COMPACT_ATOMS: atom_id res chain seq x y z
N MET A 1 -6.37 -6.96 0.50
CA MET A 1 -6.84 -5.69 -0.08
C MET A 1 -5.69 -4.80 -0.55
N LEU A 2 -4.96 -4.02 0.27
CA LEU A 2 -3.82 -3.20 -0.22
C LEU A 2 -2.65 -4.04 -0.77
N LEU A 3 -2.17 -5.02 0.00
CA LEU A 3 -1.07 -5.92 -0.39
C LEU A 3 -1.37 -6.71 -1.68
N GLU A 4 -2.65 -6.89 -2.01
CA GLU A 4 -3.05 -7.55 -3.24
C GLU A 4 -3.00 -6.62 -4.44
N VAL A 5 -3.26 -5.32 -4.23
CA VAL A 5 -3.04 -4.28 -5.24
C VAL A 5 -1.54 -4.18 -5.52
N LEU A 6 -0.71 -4.02 -4.48
CA LEU A 6 0.75 -3.95 -4.61
C LEU A 6 1.33 -5.17 -5.36
N ARG A 7 0.88 -6.39 -5.00
CA ARG A 7 1.25 -7.61 -5.73
C ARG A 7 0.78 -7.59 -7.18
N SER A 8 -0.44 -7.11 -7.43
CA SER A 8 -1.00 -7.09 -8.77
C SER A 8 -0.31 -6.10 -9.70
N LEU A 9 0.31 -5.07 -9.13
CA LEU A 9 1.17 -4.11 -9.83
C LEU A 9 2.62 -4.58 -9.91
N GLU A 10 2.92 -5.81 -9.45
CA GLU A 10 4.28 -6.38 -9.36
C GLU A 10 5.26 -5.52 -8.54
N LEU A 11 4.75 -4.65 -7.67
CA LEU A 11 5.55 -3.77 -6.82
C LEU A 11 6.16 -4.51 -5.63
N ILE A 12 5.57 -5.62 -5.22
CA ILE A 12 6.09 -6.47 -4.14
C ILE A 12 6.02 -7.96 -4.53
N SER A 13 7.03 -8.73 -4.13
CA SER A 13 7.02 -10.19 -4.22
C SER A 13 6.16 -10.83 -3.13
N GLN A 14 5.83 -12.13 -3.33
CA GLN A 14 5.09 -12.91 -2.34
C GLN A 14 5.75 -12.92 -0.96
N SER A 15 7.08 -12.94 -0.89
CA SER A 15 7.80 -12.91 0.39
C SER A 15 7.65 -11.57 1.12
N GLU A 16 7.77 -10.45 0.41
CA GLU A 16 7.60 -9.10 1.00
C GLU A 16 6.17 -8.90 1.50
N LYS A 17 5.19 -9.40 0.74
CA LYS A 17 3.80 -9.45 1.18
C LYS A 17 3.64 -10.22 2.50
N ALA A 18 4.30 -11.38 2.64
CA ALA A 18 4.21 -12.19 3.84
C ALA A 18 4.82 -11.44 5.04
N THR A 19 5.99 -10.82 4.87
CA THR A 19 6.63 -9.98 5.90
C THR A 19 5.72 -8.84 6.34
N ALA A 20 5.09 -8.13 5.41
CA ALA A 20 4.20 -7.01 5.72
C ALA A 20 2.88 -7.43 6.44
N LEU A 21 2.53 -8.72 6.42
CA LEU A 21 1.37 -9.28 7.11
C LEU A 21 1.72 -9.82 8.51
N GLU A 22 3.00 -9.93 8.85
CA GLU A 22 3.43 -10.49 10.13
C GLU A 22 3.21 -9.48 11.27
N PRO A 23 2.49 -9.87 12.34
CA PRO A 23 2.25 -8.98 13.48
C PRO A 23 3.58 -8.73 14.22
N GLY A 24 4.11 -7.51 14.10
CA GLY A 24 5.39 -7.12 14.69
C GLY A 24 6.54 -7.00 13.70
N ALA A 25 6.30 -7.15 12.39
CA ALA A 25 7.26 -6.74 11.37
C ALA A 25 7.49 -5.22 11.45
N GLU A 26 8.75 -4.79 11.32
CA GLU A 26 9.09 -3.38 11.17
C GLU A 26 8.30 -2.79 10.00
N ASP A 27 7.73 -1.60 10.22
CA ASP A 27 7.01 -0.84 9.22
C ASP A 27 7.87 -0.63 7.96
N ILE A 28 7.62 -1.44 6.93
CA ILE A 28 8.35 -1.32 5.66
C ILE A 28 7.92 -0.02 4.99
N GLN A 29 8.90 0.84 4.68
CA GLN A 29 8.64 2.05 3.93
C GLN A 29 8.23 1.71 2.49
N LEU A 30 7.22 2.41 1.98
CA LEU A 30 6.77 2.24 0.59
C LEU A 30 7.92 2.49 -0.40
N GLY A 31 8.80 3.45 -0.12
CA GLY A 31 9.98 3.70 -0.94
C GLY A 31 10.98 2.53 -0.99
N GLU A 32 11.06 1.70 0.05
CA GLU A 32 11.93 0.51 0.05
C GLU A 32 11.37 -0.63 -0.81
N LEU A 33 10.06 -0.60 -1.07
CA LEU A 33 9.36 -1.54 -1.96
C LEU A 33 9.40 -1.09 -3.43
N GLY A 34 10.13 -0.02 -3.77
CA GLY A 34 10.13 0.53 -5.12
C GLY A 34 8.85 1.30 -5.48
N ILE A 35 8.11 1.78 -4.48
CA ILE A 35 6.97 2.67 -4.69
C ILE A 35 7.50 4.10 -4.92
N ASP A 36 7.95 4.37 -6.14
CA ASP A 36 8.36 5.70 -6.62
C ASP A 36 7.17 6.55 -7.07
N SER A 37 7.38 7.83 -7.41
CA SER A 37 6.31 8.77 -7.81
C SER A 37 5.37 8.27 -8.92
N MET A 38 5.85 7.43 -9.85
CA MET A 38 5.00 6.81 -10.88
C MET A 38 4.18 5.64 -10.33
N ALA A 39 4.81 4.78 -9.53
CA ALA A 39 4.14 3.64 -8.89
C ALA A 39 3.11 4.11 -7.85
N VAL A 40 3.33 5.26 -7.22
CA VAL A 40 2.37 5.92 -6.32
C VAL A 40 1.07 6.26 -7.06
N VAL A 41 1.15 6.81 -8.27
CA VAL A 41 -0.05 7.15 -9.06
C VAL A 41 -0.78 5.87 -9.50
N ASP A 42 -0.04 4.86 -9.94
CA ASP A 42 -0.62 3.57 -10.34
C ASP A 42 -1.28 2.85 -9.14
N LEU A 43 -0.63 2.91 -7.97
CA LEU A 43 -1.18 2.42 -6.72
C LEU A 43 -2.46 3.14 -6.33
N CYS A 44 -2.50 4.48 -6.44
CA CYS A 44 -3.73 5.25 -6.22
C CYS A 44 -4.84 4.71 -7.11
N VAL A 45 -4.66 4.73 -8.43
CA VAL A 45 -5.68 4.27 -9.41
C VAL A 45 -6.12 2.84 -9.13
N ALA A 46 -5.20 1.93 -8.86
CA ALA A 46 -5.52 0.53 -8.60
C ALA A 46 -6.22 0.32 -7.25
N VAL A 47 -5.92 1.14 -6.24
CA VAL A 47 -6.66 1.17 -4.97
C VAL A 47 -8.07 1.71 -5.19
N GLU A 48 -8.24 2.77 -5.97
CA GLU A 48 -9.57 3.29 -6.32
C GLU A 48 -10.41 2.25 -7.07
N ASP A 49 -9.83 1.58 -8.07
CA ASP A 49 -10.51 0.57 -8.88
C ASP A 49 -10.90 -0.67 -8.05
N ARG A 50 -10.00 -1.15 -7.17
CA ARG A 50 -10.23 -2.39 -6.41
C ARG A 50 -10.96 -2.21 -5.10
N ILE A 51 -10.67 -1.13 -4.38
CA ILE A 51 -11.25 -0.83 -3.06
C ILE A 51 -12.47 0.09 -3.21
N GLY A 52 -12.63 0.75 -4.36
CA GLY A 52 -13.71 1.71 -4.59
C GLY A 52 -13.52 3.03 -3.81
N ARG A 53 -12.29 3.30 -3.35
CA ARG A 53 -11.97 4.45 -2.50
C ARG A 53 -10.85 5.27 -3.10
N GLU A 54 -11.10 6.58 -3.23
CA GLU A 54 -10.10 7.55 -3.67
C GLU A 54 -8.90 7.58 -2.72
N LEU A 55 -7.77 7.04 -3.16
CA LEU A 55 -6.50 7.15 -2.46
C LEU A 55 -5.72 8.33 -3.05
N ARG A 56 -5.28 9.26 -2.20
CA ARG A 56 -4.50 10.42 -2.63
C ARG A 56 -3.03 10.24 -2.32
N VAL A 57 -2.19 10.84 -3.16
CA VAL A 57 -0.75 10.92 -2.95
C VAL A 57 -0.40 11.54 -1.60
N GLU A 58 -1.16 12.54 -1.15
CA GLU A 58 -0.96 13.17 0.15
C GLU A 58 -1.11 12.18 1.32
N GLU A 59 -2.05 11.22 1.22
CA GLU A 59 -2.22 10.17 2.25
C GLU A 59 -1.05 9.18 2.23
N ILE A 60 -0.46 8.91 1.06
CA ILE A 60 0.73 8.07 0.92
C ILE A 60 1.97 8.77 1.50
N ILE A 61 2.06 10.09 1.33
CA ILE A 61 3.13 10.91 1.91
C ILE A 61 2.98 10.98 3.45
N ASP A 62 1.76 11.12 3.95
CA ASP A 62 1.43 11.14 5.39
C ASP A 62 1.61 9.76 6.04
N ASN A 63 1.40 8.70 5.27
CA ASN A 63 1.52 7.30 5.69
C ASN A 63 2.61 6.59 4.86
N PRO A 64 3.91 6.88 5.11
CA PRO A 64 5.02 6.39 4.28
C PRO A 64 5.29 4.89 4.42
N THR A 65 4.51 4.15 5.22
CA THR A 65 4.70 2.74 5.51
C THR A 65 3.48 1.92 5.06
N VAL A 66 3.72 0.67 4.68
CA VAL A 66 2.64 -0.23 4.21
C VAL A 66 1.59 -0.44 5.29
N ASN A 67 2.00 -0.59 6.56
CA ASN A 67 1.09 -0.84 7.68
C ASN A 67 0.22 0.37 7.98
N LEU A 68 0.78 1.59 8.00
CA LEU A 68 0.01 2.82 8.18
C LEU A 68 -1.00 2.98 7.06
N LEU A 69 -0.58 2.83 5.80
CA LEU A 69 -1.46 2.94 4.64
C LEU A 69 -2.56 1.86 4.67
N ALA A 70 -2.22 0.62 5.01
CA ALA A 70 -3.18 -0.48 5.14
C ALA A 70 -4.20 -0.23 6.26
N ALA A 71 -3.74 0.25 7.43
CA ALA A 71 -4.60 0.59 8.56
C ALA A 71 -5.51 1.79 8.24
N HIS A 72 -4.97 2.79 7.55
CA HIS A 72 -5.72 3.95 7.07
C HIS A 72 -6.82 3.53 6.06
N LEU A 73 -6.48 2.61 5.15
CA LEU A 73 -7.43 2.02 4.21
C LEU A 73 -8.51 1.19 4.91
N ALA A 74 -8.14 0.41 5.92
CA ALA A 74 -9.07 -0.40 6.71
C ALA A 74 -10.02 0.44 7.58
N THR A 75 -9.54 1.56 8.13
CA THR A 75 -10.31 2.39 9.06
C THR A 75 -11.46 3.16 8.38
N SER A 76 -11.29 3.54 7.11
CA SER A 76 -12.36 4.27 6.38
C SER A 76 -13.40 3.36 5.73
N SER A 77 -13.32 2.04 5.92
CA SER A 77 -14.29 1.04 5.42
C SER A 77 -15.47 0.82 6.37
N ALA A 78 -15.79 1.79 7.24
CA ALA A 78 -16.89 1.72 8.21
C ALA A 78 -18.15 2.42 7.71
#